data_AF-G3U7L4-F1
#
_entry.id   AF-G3U7L4-F1
#
_cell.length_a   1.000
_cell.length_b   1.000
_cell.length_c   1.000
_cell.angle_alpha   90.00
_cell.angle_beta   90.00
_cell.angle_gamma   90.00
#
_symmetry.space_group_name_H-M   'P 1'
#
loop_
_entity.id
_entity.type
_entity.pdbx_description
1 polymer ?
#
loop_
_entity_poly.entity_id
_entity_poly.type
_entity_poly.pdbx_seq_one_letter_code
_entity_poly.pdbx_strand_id
1 'polypeptide(L)' 'IMAGEPEGSRALGGLLSGLARDAFHGQPGITEELLRSQLYPEVPPEEFRPFLAKMRGVLK' A
#
# COMPACT_ATOMS: atom_id res chain seq x y z
N ILE A 1 4.38 2.93 -26.41
CA ILE A 1 4.14 4.06 -25.50
C ILE A 1 3.67 3.45 -24.18
N MET A 2 4.58 3.25 -23.22
CA MET A 2 4.15 2.89 -21.86
C MET A 2 4.30 4.18 -21.08
N ALA A 3 3.20 4.91 -21.00
CA ALA A 3 3.11 6.16 -20.26
C ALA A 3 3.58 5.87 -18.83
N GLY A 4 4.55 6.65 -18.37
CA GLY A 4 4.88 6.71 -16.96
C GLY A 4 3.65 7.18 -16.21
N GLU A 5 2.87 6.23 -15.70
CA GLU A 5 2.19 6.47 -14.44
C GLU A 5 3.28 6.90 -13.46
N PRO A 6 3.13 8.04 -12.77
CA PRO A 6 4.12 8.44 -11.77
C PRO A 6 4.29 7.24 -10.85
N GLU A 7 5.53 6.89 -10.53
CA GLU A 7 5.83 5.64 -9.82
C GLU A 7 5.03 5.55 -8.50
N GLY A 8 4.68 6.71 -7.93
CA GLY A 8 3.74 6.87 -6.83
C GLY A 8 2.28 6.43 -7.10
N SER A 9 1.73 6.61 -8.30
CA SER A 9 0.38 6.12 -8.65
C SER A 9 0.32 4.60 -8.74
N ARG A 10 1.38 3.95 -9.26
CA ARG A 10 1.48 2.48 -9.24
C ARG A 10 1.68 1.94 -7.82
N ALA A 11 2.52 2.60 -7.02
CA ALA A 11 2.73 2.28 -5.61
C ALA A 11 1.43 2.42 -4.80
N LEU A 12 0.68 3.50 -5.01
CA LEU A 12 -0.60 3.74 -4.37
C LEU A 12 -1.67 2.73 -4.82
N GLY A 13 -1.74 2.40 -6.11
CA GLY A 13 -2.65 1.37 -6.64
C GLY A 13 -2.38 -0.01 -6.06
N GLY A 14 -1.11 -0.39 -5.91
CA GLY A 14 -0.68 -1.61 -5.23
C GLY A 14 -1.04 -1.61 -3.75
N LEU A 15 -0.88 -0.47 -3.07
CA LEU A 15 -1.22 -0.30 -1.66
C LEU A 15 -2.72 -0.48 -1.43
N LEU A 16 -3.55 0.24 -2.18
CA LEU A 16 -5.01 0.19 -2.07
C LEU A 16 -5.54 -1.20 -2.41
N SER A 17 -4.98 -1.85 -3.45
CA SER A 17 -5.34 -3.23 -3.81
C SER A 17 -4.98 -4.21 -2.69
N GLY A 18 -3.81 -4.04 -2.07
CA GLY A 18 -3.39 -4.89 -0.96
C GLY A 18 -4.26 -4.71 0.28
N LEU A 19 -4.58 -3.46 0.61
CA LEU A 19 -5.48 -3.14 1.71
C LEU A 19 -6.91 -3.59 1.47
N ALA A 20 -7.42 -3.51 0.25
CA ALA A 20 -8.74 -4.03 -0.11
C ALA A 20 -8.78 -5.56 0.06
N ARG A 21 -7.71 -6.27 -0.30
CA ARG A 21 -7.64 -7.73 -0.09
C ARG A 21 -7.57 -8.11 1.40
N ASP A 22 -6.85 -7.34 2.21
CA ASP A 22 -6.85 -7.50 3.67
C ASP A 22 -8.25 -7.25 4.27
N ALA A 23 -8.89 -6.15 3.89
CA ALA A 23 -10.17 -5.71 4.46
C ALA A 23 -11.39 -6.53 3.98
N PHE A 24 -11.44 -6.90 2.70
CA PHE A 24 -12.62 -7.54 2.08
C PHE A 24 -12.47 -9.05 1.89
N HIS A 25 -11.24 -9.55 1.66
CA HIS A 25 -11.01 -10.98 1.41
C HIS A 25 -10.46 -11.72 2.64
N GLY A 26 -10.12 -11.01 3.72
CA GLY A 26 -9.58 -11.61 4.94
C GLY A 26 -8.32 -12.43 4.68
N GLN A 27 -7.53 -12.08 3.65
CA GLN A 27 -6.25 -12.71 3.38
C GLN A 27 -5.17 -12.03 4.26
N PRO A 28 -4.70 -12.65 5.35
CA PRO A 28 -3.66 -12.08 6.22
C PRO A 28 -2.26 -12.06 5.57
N GLY A 29 -2.16 -12.32 4.26
CA GLY A 29 -0.88 -12.45 3.56
C GLY A 29 -0.23 -11.11 3.19
N ILE A 30 -0.96 -10.01 3.26
CA ILE A 30 -0.42 -8.68 2.92
C ILE A 30 -0.05 -7.98 4.22
N THR A 31 1.21 -8.16 4.62
CA THR A 31 1.77 -7.50 5.79
C THR A 31 2.22 -6.08 5.47
N GLU A 32 2.21 -5.22 6.48
CA GLU A 32 2.70 -3.85 6.40
C GLU A 32 4.16 -3.78 5.93
N GLU A 33 4.99 -4.74 6.37
CA GLU A 33 6.38 -4.86 5.95
C GLU A 33 6.52 -5.20 4.46
N LEU A 34 5.68 -6.11 3.94
CA LEU A 34 5.66 -6.46 2.52
C LEU A 34 5.23 -5.26 1.65
N LEU A 35 4.16 -4.56 2.06
CA LEU A 35 3.67 -3.37 1.35
C LEU A 35 4.73 -2.27 1.31
N ARG A 36 5.38 -2.00 2.44
CA ARG A 36 6.47 -1.04 2.53
C ARG A 36 7.63 -1.45 1.62
N SER A 37 8.12 -2.68 1.76
CA SER A 37 9.29 -3.15 1.00
C SER A 37 9.06 -3.15 -0.50
N GLN A 38 7.82 -3.35 -0.96
CA GLN A 38 7.48 -3.42 -2.39
C GLN A 38 7.11 -2.07 -3.00
N LEU A 39 6.47 -1.18 -2.22
CA LEU A 39 5.86 0.05 -2.75
C LEU A 39 6.57 1.31 -2.27
N TYR A 40 7.18 1.27 -1.08
CA TYR A 40 7.84 2.40 -0.42
C TYR A 40 9.12 1.94 0.32
N PRO A 41 10.10 1.32 -0.37
CA PRO A 41 11.30 0.79 0.27
C PRO A 41 12.15 1.89 0.93
N GLU A 42 12.01 3.12 0.43
CA GLU A 42 12.71 4.33 0.87
C GLU A 42 12.07 4.96 2.12
N VAL A 43 10.84 4.56 2.45
CA VAL A 43 10.08 5.13 3.57
C VAL A 43 10.35 4.30 4.84
N PRO A 44 10.71 4.97 5.95
CA PRO A 44 10.91 4.27 7.21
C PRO A 44 9.58 3.73 7.76
N PRO A 45 9.58 2.59 8.48
CA PRO A 45 8.36 1.93 8.96
C PRO A 45 7.49 2.83 9.85
N GLU A 46 8.14 3.67 10.63
CA GLU A 46 7.54 4.67 11.53
C GLU A 46 6.74 5.74 10.78
N GLU A 47 7.18 6.15 9.59
CA GLU A 47 6.41 7.05 8.71
C GLU A 47 5.37 6.29 7.87
N PHE A 48 5.65 5.03 7.52
CA PHE A 48 4.75 4.21 6.71
C PHE A 48 3.47 3.81 7.47
N ARG A 49 3.58 3.52 8.79
CA ARG A 49 2.43 3.17 9.65
C ARG A 49 1.27 4.16 9.61
N PRO A 50 1.46 5.44 9.94
CA PRO A 50 0.38 6.42 9.92
C PRO A 50 -0.17 6.62 8.51
N PHE A 51 0.67 6.51 7.48
CA PHE A 51 0.24 6.56 6.08
C PHE A 51 -0.67 5.37 5.72
N LEU A 52 -0.28 4.15 6.10
CA LEU A 52 -1.07 2.94 5.88
C LEU A 52 -2.41 3.00 6.62
N ALA A 53 -2.40 3.45 7.89
CA ALA A 53 -3.61 3.62 8.68
C ALA A 53 -4.60 4.61 8.03
N LYS A 54 -4.07 5.73 7.49
CA LYS A 54 -4.87 6.70 6.74
C LYS A 54 -5.53 6.06 5.52
N MET A 55 -4.79 5.27 4.73
CA MET A 55 -5.33 4.59 3.55
C MET A 55 -6.34 3.49 3.89
N ARG A 56 -6.12 2.74 4.98
CA ARG A 56 -7.12 1.79 5.51
C ARG A 56 -8.41 2.48 5.93
N GLY A 57 -8.30 3.67 6.52
CA GLY A 57 -9.45 4.50 6.88
C GLY A 57 -10.25 5.01 5.68
N VAL A 58 -9.61 5.19 4.51
CA VAL A 58 -10.29 5.57 3.26
C VAL A 58 -11.07 4.41 2.64
N LEU A 59 -10.63 3.17 2.87
CA LEU A 59 -11.24 1.95 2.33
C LEU A 59 -12.43 1.44 3.18
N LYS A 60 -12.77 2.14 4.26
CA LYS A 60 -13.81 1.76 5.23
C LYS A 60 -15.04 2.65 5.09
#